data_AF-A0A2V9BR44-F1
#
_entry.id   AF-A0A2V9BR44-F1
#
_cell.length_a   1.000
_cell.length_b   1.000
_cell.length_c   1.000
_cell.angle_alpha   90.00
_cell.angle_beta   90.00
_cell.angle_gamma   90.00
#
_symmetry.space_group_name_H-M   'P 1'
#
loop_
_entity.id
_entity.type
_entity.pdbx_description
1 polymer ?
#
loop_
_entity_poly.entity_id
_entity_poly.type
_entity_poly.pdbx_seq_one_letter_code
_entity_poly.pdbx_strand_id
1 'polypeptide(L)'
;EILNANPYAFLDDAPLEERRARAVEMRRMLPEAVLGEIGRLDPAAIAEVCDDAWPDVRDTEELHDALLTLIALPARHDPASLQSNRLRGKLQESLNAWIPFLEQLVVDRRASLAHVGSEAYWVAAERVPVFSQVFPSAHFEAVPPSVSAAALSRDESLLNLITGWMSHSGPVTSSQLAGILTLPVSEIDKALLRLESSGVVLRGRFTDPHSDPTEWCERRLLARIHRLTLGQLRKEIQSVTPAQFMDWELRWQHVAPSTQLLGQRGTLEAIRQMQGFEAPANSWERQILRRRIADYDPKVLDQLCLTGAVGWGRLSPHPATLEALTDGKRRVIPTSVAPITFFVREDSDWMIPQRDAGEADTAGLSPDAVAVLQYLRQRGASFFADIVRGTAKLKSEVETALWELVAAGLLTADGFDNLRALIDPKRRSGQGSGKTSRPRHSAGRWSLLYSIENHDRNRALEAICWMLLRRYGIVFRELLTREAILPKWRELLITLRRLEDRGEVRGGRFVGNFLGEQFALPVAVESLRAIRNQQPSGEVITVSAADPLNLVGIIVPGERVPANSGKAVAYRDGVAVPQDHLPNVNVISMPVAG
;
A
#
# COMPACT_ATOMS: atom_id res chain seq x y z
N GLU A 1 47.05 9.98 12.69
CA GLU A 1 46.33 10.59 11.56
C GLU A 1 44.84 10.49 11.81
N ILE A 2 44.19 11.63 12.00
CA ILE A 2 42.75 11.75 12.25
C ILE A 2 42.12 12.07 10.89
N LEU A 3 41.37 11.12 10.33
CA LEU A 3 40.62 11.28 9.09
C LEU A 3 39.25 11.91 9.40
N ASN A 4 38.97 13.03 8.75
CA ASN A 4 37.70 13.77 8.79
C ASN A 4 36.51 12.86 8.42
N ALA A 5 35.69 12.55 9.40
CA ALA A 5 34.36 11.99 9.22
C ALA A 5 33.33 13.13 9.11
N ASN A 6 32.44 13.05 8.12
CA ASN A 6 31.30 13.96 7.98
C ASN A 6 30.37 13.88 9.22
N PRO A 7 29.72 14.97 9.65
CA PRO A 7 29.08 15.06 10.98
C PRO A 7 27.82 14.19 11.20
N TYR A 8 27.31 13.50 10.19
CA TYR A 8 26.03 12.77 10.25
C TYR A 8 26.18 11.24 10.25
N ALA A 9 27.36 10.72 10.57
CA ALA A 9 27.61 9.27 10.63
C ALA A 9 26.91 8.55 11.81
N PHE A 10 26.19 9.26 12.68
CA PHE A 10 25.68 8.75 13.96
C PHE A 10 24.14 8.62 14.07
N LEU A 11 23.37 8.71 12.98
CA LEU A 11 21.90 8.67 13.04
C LEU A 11 21.24 7.43 12.40
N ASP A 12 21.98 6.34 12.18
CA ASP A 12 21.40 5.10 11.63
C ASP A 12 21.98 3.85 12.32
N ASP A 13 21.14 3.14 13.09
CA ASP A 13 21.50 1.98 13.93
C ASP A 13 21.64 0.65 13.14
N ALA A 14 21.69 0.69 11.81
CA ALA A 14 21.81 -0.52 10.98
C ALA A 14 23.29 -0.96 10.75
N PRO A 15 23.58 -2.28 10.73
CA PRO A 15 24.92 -2.82 10.46
C PRO A 15 25.47 -2.39 9.08
N LEU A 16 26.78 -2.18 8.98
CA LEU A 16 27.48 -1.64 7.79
C LEU A 16 27.25 -2.46 6.50
N GLU A 17 26.95 -3.75 6.62
CA GLU A 17 26.68 -4.66 5.50
C GLU A 17 25.30 -4.40 4.85
N GLU A 18 24.28 -4.05 5.65
CA GLU A 18 22.96 -3.65 5.14
C GLU A 18 22.99 -2.28 4.43
N ARG A 19 23.95 -1.41 4.80
CA ARG A 19 24.13 -0.10 4.15
C ARG A 19 24.64 -0.23 2.72
N ARG A 20 25.50 -1.22 2.45
CA ARG A 20 26.00 -1.51 1.09
C ARG A 20 24.95 -2.20 0.22
N ALA A 21 24.12 -3.08 0.79
CA ALA A 21 23.04 -3.72 0.05
C ALA A 21 21.91 -2.74 -0.33
N ARG A 22 21.50 -1.85 0.58
CA ARG A 22 20.46 -0.82 0.30
C ARG A 22 20.91 0.23 -0.72
N ALA A 23 22.21 0.49 -0.84
CA ALA A 23 22.74 1.43 -1.81
C ALA A 23 22.73 0.91 -3.27
N VAL A 24 22.56 -0.41 -3.49
CA VAL A 24 22.72 -1.04 -4.81
C VAL A 24 21.40 -1.45 -5.49
N GLU A 25 20.27 -1.52 -4.77
CA GLU A 25 18.98 -1.93 -5.36
C GLU A 25 18.00 -0.81 -5.74
N MET A 26 18.25 0.46 -5.40
CA MET A 26 17.35 1.58 -5.78
C MET A 26 17.57 2.11 -7.22
N ARG A 27 18.13 1.30 -8.12
CA ARG A 27 18.19 1.62 -9.56
C ARG A 27 17.07 0.90 -10.30
N ARG A 28 15.94 1.58 -10.43
CA ARG A 28 15.11 1.64 -11.66
C ARG A 28 13.89 2.51 -11.39
N MET A 29 13.91 3.68 -12.05
CA MET A 29 12.76 4.45 -12.55
C MET A 29 11.45 4.30 -11.77
N LEU A 30 11.02 5.36 -11.08
CA LEU A 30 9.59 5.62 -10.98
C LEU A 30 9.07 5.69 -12.44
N PRO A 31 8.13 4.82 -12.87
CA PRO A 31 7.61 4.85 -14.22
C PRO A 31 7.07 6.25 -14.55
N GLU A 32 7.18 6.70 -15.80
CA GLU A 32 6.67 8.02 -16.24
C GLU A 32 5.17 8.21 -15.93
N ALA A 33 4.40 7.12 -15.79
CA ALA A 33 3.02 7.11 -15.32
C ALA A 33 2.85 7.52 -13.84
N VAL A 34 3.87 7.34 -12.99
CA VAL A 34 3.87 7.70 -11.56
C VAL A 34 4.22 9.17 -11.33
N LEU A 35 4.88 9.84 -12.29
CA LEU A 35 5.13 11.28 -12.25
C LEU A 35 3.88 12.10 -12.60
N GLY A 36 2.90 11.51 -13.30
CA GLY A 36 1.64 12.16 -13.68
C GLY A 36 0.60 12.23 -12.55
N GLU A 37 0.72 11.39 -11.52
CA GLU A 37 -0.24 11.26 -10.41
C GLU A 37 0.42 11.31 -9.03
N ILE A 38 1.55 12.03 -8.90
CA ILE A 38 1.89 12.57 -7.57
C ILE A 38 0.70 13.47 -7.22
N GLY A 39 -0.09 13.07 -6.22
CA GLY A 39 -1.29 13.81 -5.82
C GLY A 39 -0.96 15.30 -5.72
N ARG A 40 -1.78 16.15 -6.36
CA ARG A 40 -1.55 17.60 -6.47
C ARG A 40 -0.91 18.13 -5.19
N LEU A 41 0.34 18.58 -5.29
CA LEU A 41 1.06 19.16 -4.16
C LEU A 41 0.29 20.39 -3.70
N ASP A 42 0.18 20.55 -2.39
CA ASP A 42 -0.49 21.72 -1.81
C ASP A 42 0.41 22.94 -2.02
N PRO A 43 -0.07 24.02 -2.69
CA PRO A 43 0.68 25.26 -2.83
C PRO A 43 1.17 25.84 -1.50
N ALA A 44 0.41 25.66 -0.41
CA ALA A 44 0.82 26.09 0.92
C ALA A 44 1.98 25.23 1.46
N ALA A 45 1.97 23.91 1.21
CA ALA A 45 3.08 23.03 1.59
C ALA A 45 4.35 23.30 0.77
N ILE A 46 4.21 23.59 -0.53
CA ILE A 46 5.33 24.07 -1.36
C ILE A 46 5.89 25.34 -0.71
N ALA A 47 5.01 26.25 -0.32
CA ALA A 47 5.44 27.50 0.28
C ALA A 47 6.20 27.34 1.60
N GLU A 48 5.64 26.59 2.53
CA GLU A 48 6.27 26.32 3.81
C GLU A 48 7.67 25.71 3.66
N VAL A 49 7.82 24.68 2.80
CA VAL A 49 9.15 24.06 2.60
C VAL A 49 10.13 24.99 1.92
N CYS A 50 9.70 25.78 0.94
CA CYS A 50 10.60 26.73 0.30
C CYS A 50 11.06 27.82 1.26
N ASP A 51 10.19 28.29 2.16
CA ASP A 51 10.58 29.27 3.19
C ASP A 51 11.52 28.64 4.22
N ASP A 52 11.23 27.42 4.70
CA ASP A 52 12.08 26.67 5.63
C ASP A 52 13.46 26.30 5.04
N ALA A 53 13.51 26.08 3.72
CA ALA A 53 14.73 25.68 3.03
C ALA A 53 15.62 26.88 2.73
N TRP A 54 15.07 28.10 2.67
CA TRP A 54 15.86 29.30 2.43
C TRP A 54 16.69 29.66 3.67
N PRO A 55 17.94 30.15 3.53
CA PRO A 55 18.76 30.48 4.69
C PRO A 55 18.11 31.57 5.57
N ASP A 56 17.90 31.26 6.85
CA ASP A 56 17.50 32.24 7.87
C ASP A 56 18.75 32.77 8.58
N VAL A 57 19.38 33.77 7.95
CA VAL A 57 20.65 34.35 8.41
C VAL A 57 20.39 35.41 9.48
N ARG A 58 20.95 35.18 10.66
CA ARG A 58 20.80 36.04 11.83
C ARG A 58 22.08 36.79 12.20
N ASP A 59 23.22 36.31 11.72
CA ASP A 59 24.53 36.90 11.95
C ASP A 59 25.48 36.71 10.76
N THR A 60 26.71 37.23 10.89
CA THR A 60 27.76 37.15 9.88
C THR A 60 28.28 35.74 9.62
N GLU A 61 28.25 34.84 10.61
CA GLU A 61 28.73 33.47 10.45
C GLU A 61 27.74 32.66 9.60
N GLU A 62 26.45 32.76 9.91
CA GLU A 62 25.39 32.10 9.14
C GLU A 62 25.34 32.59 7.68
N LEU A 63 25.63 33.87 7.45
CA LEU A 63 25.74 34.40 6.09
C LEU A 63 26.94 33.83 5.34
N HIS A 64 28.09 33.70 6.01
CA HIS A 64 29.29 33.14 5.40
C HIS A 64 29.04 31.68 4.99
N ASP A 65 28.41 30.88 5.84
CA ASP A 65 27.97 29.52 5.52
C ASP A 65 27.00 29.47 4.32
N ALA A 66 26.05 30.41 4.24
CA ALA A 66 25.16 30.53 3.10
C ALA A 66 25.94 30.84 1.80
N LEU A 67 26.92 31.75 1.83
CA LEU A 67 27.79 32.06 0.69
C LEU A 67 28.67 30.86 0.29
N LEU A 68 29.14 30.07 1.25
CA LEU A 68 29.89 28.83 0.97
C LEU A 68 29.04 27.81 0.21
N THR A 69 27.73 27.81 0.43
CA THR A 69 26.81 26.90 -0.24
C THR A 69 26.33 27.45 -1.58
N LEU A 70 25.93 28.72 -1.63
CA LEU A 70 25.41 29.37 -2.84
C LEU A 70 26.49 29.70 -3.87
N ILE A 71 27.76 29.84 -3.46
CA ILE A 71 28.96 30.12 -4.27
C ILE A 71 28.96 31.49 -4.96
N ALA A 72 27.87 31.85 -5.63
CA ALA A 72 27.64 33.11 -6.31
C ALA A 72 26.28 33.67 -5.87
N LEU A 73 26.28 34.69 -5.02
CA LEU A 73 25.06 35.38 -4.59
C LEU A 73 24.94 36.72 -5.34
N PRO A 74 23.97 36.93 -6.22
CA PRO A 74 23.81 38.21 -6.93
C PRO A 74 23.64 39.39 -5.97
N ALA A 75 24.32 40.50 -6.23
CA ALA A 75 24.33 41.68 -5.35
C ALA A 75 23.20 42.67 -5.64
N ARG A 76 22.62 42.64 -6.85
CA ARG A 76 21.44 43.41 -7.24
C ARG A 76 20.61 42.62 -8.25
N HIS A 77 19.29 42.80 -8.21
CA HIS A 77 18.40 42.37 -9.28
C HIS A 77 17.51 43.51 -9.73
N ASP A 78 17.22 43.54 -11.04
CA ASP A 78 16.35 44.56 -11.64
C ASP A 78 14.89 44.38 -11.16
N PRO A 79 14.33 45.38 -10.44
CA PRO A 79 12.95 45.35 -9.97
C PRO A 79 11.91 45.32 -11.12
N ALA A 80 12.28 45.65 -12.36
CA ALA A 80 11.33 45.60 -13.48
C ALA A 80 10.85 44.17 -13.84
N SER A 81 11.54 43.13 -13.32
CA SER A 81 11.22 41.71 -13.59
C SER A 81 10.42 40.99 -12.49
N LEU A 82 9.94 41.73 -11.47
CA LEU A 82 9.40 41.24 -10.19
C LEU A 82 8.17 40.32 -10.27
N GLN A 83 7.52 40.17 -11.42
CA GLN A 83 6.23 39.47 -11.51
C GLN A 83 6.30 37.94 -11.69
N SER A 84 7.49 37.31 -11.75
CA SER A 84 7.58 35.96 -12.37
C SER A 84 8.03 34.79 -11.49
N ASN A 85 8.57 34.98 -10.27
CA ASN A 85 9.13 33.87 -9.49
C ASN A 85 9.30 34.13 -7.98
N ARG A 86 8.82 33.21 -7.15
CA ARG A 86 8.97 33.18 -5.67
C ARG A 86 10.43 33.30 -5.21
N LEU A 87 11.33 32.52 -5.79
CA LEU A 87 12.75 32.45 -5.38
C LEU A 87 13.43 33.82 -5.49
N ARG A 88 13.13 34.56 -6.56
CA ARG A 88 13.68 35.90 -6.78
C ARG A 88 13.15 36.91 -5.77
N GLY A 89 11.85 36.82 -5.43
CA GLY A 89 11.26 37.64 -4.37
C GLY A 89 11.94 37.42 -3.02
N LYS A 90 12.15 36.15 -2.65
CA LYS A 90 12.82 35.78 -1.39
C LYS A 90 14.27 36.24 -1.34
N LEU A 91 15.02 36.05 -2.43
CA LEU A 91 16.38 36.54 -2.56
C LEU A 91 16.47 38.06 -2.36
N GLN A 92 15.57 38.83 -2.98
CA GLN A 92 15.59 40.29 -2.86
C GLN A 92 15.27 40.77 -1.44
N GLU A 93 14.30 40.13 -0.77
CA GLU A 93 13.98 40.39 0.63
C GLU A 93 15.20 40.11 1.53
N SER A 94 15.83 38.95 1.36
CA SER A 94 17.01 38.54 2.12
C SER A 94 18.22 39.43 1.88
N LEU A 95 18.51 39.82 0.64
CA LEU A 95 19.63 40.71 0.33
C LEU A 95 19.55 42.02 1.11
N ASN A 96 18.36 42.62 1.22
CA ASN A 96 18.18 43.85 1.99
C ASN A 96 18.53 43.67 3.47
N ALA A 97 18.20 42.51 4.06
CA ALA A 97 18.53 42.18 5.44
C ALA A 97 20.00 41.81 5.63
N TRP A 98 20.64 41.22 4.62
CA TRP A 98 22.00 40.69 4.70
C TRP A 98 23.09 41.73 4.41
N ILE A 99 22.78 42.89 3.81
CA ILE A 99 23.76 43.94 3.47
C ILE A 99 24.71 44.27 4.64
N PRO A 100 24.25 44.53 5.89
CA PRO A 100 25.15 44.87 6.98
C PRO A 100 26.16 43.75 7.30
N PHE A 101 25.74 42.49 7.18
CA PHE A 101 26.59 41.33 7.39
C PHE A 101 27.55 41.11 6.21
N LEU A 102 27.11 41.37 4.98
CA LEU A 102 27.97 41.33 3.78
C LEU A 102 29.10 42.36 3.88
N GLU A 103 28.77 43.60 4.26
CA GLU A 103 29.75 44.67 4.46
C GLU A 103 30.78 44.28 5.53
N GLN A 104 30.33 43.70 6.65
CA GLN A 104 31.21 43.22 7.70
C GLN A 104 32.14 42.09 7.21
N LEU A 105 31.61 41.11 6.45
CA LEU A 105 32.42 40.02 5.88
C LEU A 105 33.48 40.52 4.89
N VAL A 106 33.22 41.61 4.17
CA VAL A 106 34.20 42.25 3.29
C VAL A 106 35.30 42.92 4.11
N VAL A 107 34.94 43.65 5.18
CA VAL A 107 35.91 44.27 6.10
C VAL A 107 36.82 43.21 6.71
N ASP A 108 36.25 42.07 7.10
CA ASP A 108 36.97 40.94 7.68
C ASP A 108 37.73 40.09 6.63
N ARG A 109 37.67 40.47 5.35
CA ARG A 109 38.28 39.78 4.20
C ARG A 109 37.83 38.32 4.01
N ARG A 110 36.61 38.00 4.47
CA ARG A 110 35.98 36.69 4.34
C ARG A 110 35.05 36.58 3.13
N ALA A 111 34.63 37.71 2.57
CA ALA A 111 33.87 37.79 1.32
C ALA A 111 34.39 38.92 0.44
N SER A 112 34.03 38.90 -0.84
CA SER A 112 34.32 39.98 -1.79
C SER A 112 33.20 40.15 -2.80
N LEU A 113 33.08 41.38 -3.31
CA LEU A 113 32.21 41.72 -4.41
C LEU A 113 32.95 41.50 -5.74
N ALA A 114 32.39 40.65 -6.58
CA ALA A 114 32.92 40.30 -7.90
C ALA A 114 32.01 40.88 -8.99
N HIS A 115 32.61 41.50 -10.01
CA HIS A 115 31.92 42.08 -11.16
C HIS A 115 32.13 41.21 -12.40
N VAL A 116 31.04 40.88 -13.08
CA VAL A 116 31.01 40.13 -14.35
C VAL A 116 30.17 40.94 -15.34
N GLY A 117 30.82 41.77 -16.15
CA GLY A 117 30.10 42.69 -17.03
C GLY A 117 29.32 43.74 -16.22
N SER A 118 28.00 43.76 -16.36
CA SER A 118 27.09 44.64 -15.59
C SER A 118 26.62 44.05 -14.26
N GLU A 119 26.85 42.75 -14.04
CA GLU A 119 26.35 42.03 -12.88
C GLU A 119 27.40 41.98 -11.77
N ALA A 120 26.94 42.03 -10.53
CA ALA A 120 27.79 41.93 -9.34
C ALA A 120 27.34 40.77 -8.45
N TYR A 121 28.30 40.08 -7.84
CA TYR A 121 28.08 38.89 -7.01
C TYR A 121 28.90 38.96 -5.73
N TRP A 122 28.27 38.60 -4.61
CA TRP A 122 28.95 38.31 -3.36
C TRP A 122 29.51 36.89 -3.38
N VAL A 123 30.79 36.77 -3.06
CA VAL A 123 31.54 35.51 -3.10
C VAL A 123 32.36 35.36 -1.84
N ALA A 124 32.23 34.23 -1.14
CA ALA A 124 33.09 33.90 0.00
C ALA A 124 34.53 33.65 -0.48
N ALA A 125 35.52 34.01 0.35
CA ALA A 125 36.95 33.89 0.02
C ALA A 125 37.35 32.47 -0.45
N GLU A 126 36.79 31.45 0.20
CA GLU A 126 37.00 30.03 -0.09
C GLU A 126 36.40 29.58 -1.42
N ARG A 127 35.41 30.31 -1.94
CA ARG A 127 34.70 30.00 -3.18
C ARG A 127 35.20 30.78 -4.38
N VAL A 128 36.12 31.73 -4.20
CA VAL A 128 36.75 32.49 -5.30
C VAL A 128 37.31 31.58 -6.42
N PRO A 129 38.02 30.46 -6.14
CA PRO A 129 38.52 29.58 -7.21
C PRO A 129 37.39 28.96 -8.03
N VAL A 130 36.31 28.51 -7.36
CA VAL A 130 35.14 27.90 -8.01
C VAL A 130 34.37 28.93 -8.82
N PHE A 131 34.14 30.11 -8.24
CA PHE A 131 33.49 31.23 -8.91
C PHE A 131 34.23 31.65 -10.17
N SER A 132 35.57 31.76 -10.11
CA SER A 132 36.40 32.18 -11.25
C SER A 132 36.40 31.16 -12.40
N GLN A 133 36.16 29.87 -12.11
CA GLN A 133 35.97 28.85 -13.16
C GLN A 133 34.63 29.00 -13.87
N VAL A 134 33.57 29.36 -13.12
CA VAL A 134 32.24 29.60 -13.70
C VAL A 134 32.22 30.91 -14.50
N PHE A 135 32.85 31.96 -13.96
CA PHE A 135 32.93 33.31 -14.52
C PHE A 135 34.39 33.76 -14.76
N PRO A 136 35.02 33.34 -15.87
CA PRO A 136 36.43 33.65 -16.13
C PRO A 136 36.75 35.15 -16.30
N SER A 137 35.74 35.96 -16.67
CA SER A 137 35.86 37.41 -16.83
C SER A 137 35.58 38.20 -15.56
N ALA A 138 35.53 37.54 -14.40
CA ALA A 138 35.24 38.18 -13.13
C ALA A 138 36.38 39.08 -12.64
N HIS A 139 36.01 40.24 -12.11
CA HIS A 139 36.92 41.16 -11.43
C HIS A 139 36.48 41.40 -9.99
N PHE A 140 37.35 41.14 -9.02
CA PHE A 140 37.06 41.32 -7.60
C PHE A 140 37.50 42.71 -7.14
N GLU A 141 36.65 43.42 -6.39
CA GLU A 141 37.01 44.74 -5.83
C GLU A 141 38.17 44.65 -4.84
N ALA A 142 38.14 43.61 -4.01
CA ALA A 142 39.24 43.24 -3.13
C ALA A 142 39.49 41.75 -3.25
N VAL A 143 40.69 41.34 -3.67
CA VAL A 143 41.04 39.92 -3.80
C VAL A 143 41.17 39.30 -2.41
N PRO A 144 40.32 38.33 -2.02
CA PRO A 144 40.44 37.66 -0.73
C PRO A 144 41.75 36.84 -0.65
N PRO A 145 42.23 36.53 0.57
CA PRO A 145 43.39 35.67 0.75
C PRO A 145 43.17 34.32 0.06
N SER A 146 44.18 33.86 -0.69
CA SER A 146 44.13 32.59 -1.43
C SER A 146 44.03 31.42 -0.45
N VAL A 147 42.86 30.81 -0.35
CA VAL A 147 42.67 29.54 0.34
C VAL A 147 43.01 28.41 -0.62
N SER A 148 43.94 27.53 -0.24
CA SER A 148 44.32 26.38 -1.07
C SER A 148 43.11 25.46 -1.26
N ALA A 149 42.61 25.38 -2.49
CA ALA A 149 41.51 24.51 -2.88
C ALA A 149 41.95 23.66 -4.08
N ALA A 150 41.40 22.45 -4.20
CA ALA A 150 41.62 21.61 -5.37
C ALA A 150 41.13 22.33 -6.63
N ALA A 151 41.90 22.24 -7.72
CA ALA A 151 41.49 22.78 -9.01
C ALA A 151 40.31 21.97 -9.55
N LEU A 152 39.11 22.58 -9.51
CA LEU A 152 37.91 22.02 -10.13
C LEU A 152 37.82 22.46 -11.58
N SER A 153 37.28 21.59 -12.43
CA SER A 153 36.91 21.98 -13.79
C SER A 153 35.73 22.98 -13.78
N ARG A 154 35.53 23.69 -14.88
CA ARG A 154 34.37 24.58 -15.06
C ARG A 154 33.04 23.83 -14.88
N ASP A 155 32.93 22.62 -15.44
CA ASP A 155 31.71 21.81 -15.36
C ASP A 155 31.41 21.34 -13.93
N GLU A 156 32.44 20.98 -13.15
CA GLU A 156 32.27 20.64 -11.72
C GLU A 156 31.93 21.87 -10.88
N SER A 157 32.52 23.02 -11.21
CA SER A 157 32.23 24.28 -10.53
C SER A 157 30.79 24.73 -10.75
N LEU A 158 30.30 24.59 -11.99
CA LEU A 158 28.91 24.82 -12.33
C LEU A 158 27.98 23.82 -11.62
N LEU A 159 28.34 22.53 -11.60
CA LEU A 159 27.57 21.52 -10.89
C LEU A 159 27.44 21.84 -9.39
N ASN A 160 28.52 22.29 -8.75
CA ASN A 160 28.52 22.69 -7.34
C ASN A 160 27.64 23.92 -7.10
N LEU A 161 27.74 24.93 -7.98
CA LEU A 161 26.90 26.13 -7.92
C LEU A 161 25.41 25.75 -7.99
N ILE A 162 25.02 24.96 -8.99
CA ILE A 162 23.61 24.56 -9.16
C ILE A 162 23.15 23.66 -8.01
N THR A 163 24.01 22.77 -7.50
CA THR A 163 23.68 21.95 -6.33
C THR A 163 23.34 22.82 -5.11
N GLY A 164 24.16 23.82 -4.82
CA GLY A 164 23.93 24.73 -3.70
C GLY A 164 22.62 25.51 -3.82
N TRP A 165 22.32 26.02 -5.01
CA TRP A 165 21.06 26.72 -5.28
C TRP A 165 19.84 25.80 -5.19
N MET A 166 19.92 24.59 -5.75
CA MET A 166 18.81 23.63 -5.71
C MET A 166 18.41 23.24 -4.27
N SER A 167 19.35 23.28 -3.33
CA SER A 167 19.07 23.00 -1.91
C SER A 167 18.25 24.06 -1.17
N HIS A 168 18.09 25.25 -1.75
CA HIS A 168 17.35 26.36 -1.14
C HIS A 168 16.18 26.84 -2.02
N SER A 169 16.05 26.33 -3.25
CA SER A 169 15.12 26.91 -4.24
C SER A 169 13.69 26.35 -4.18
N GLY A 170 13.52 25.08 -3.83
CA GLY A 170 12.28 24.35 -4.11
C GLY A 170 12.05 24.10 -5.61
N PRO A 171 10.81 23.91 -6.07
CA PRO A 171 10.50 23.79 -7.50
C PRO A 171 10.89 25.03 -8.30
N VAL A 172 11.76 24.86 -9.31
CA VAL A 172 12.27 25.96 -10.14
C VAL A 172 12.54 25.50 -11.58
N THR A 173 12.37 26.39 -12.54
CA THR A 173 12.68 26.14 -13.96
C THR A 173 14.13 26.50 -14.29
N SER A 174 14.70 25.89 -15.34
CA SER A 174 16.06 26.21 -15.80
C SER A 174 16.19 27.70 -16.19
N SER A 175 15.16 28.27 -16.83
CA SER A 175 15.10 29.70 -17.19
C SER A 175 15.12 30.62 -15.97
N GLN A 176 14.48 30.21 -14.87
CA GLN A 176 14.46 31.01 -13.65
C GLN A 176 15.84 31.03 -12.98
N LEU A 177 16.51 29.88 -12.87
CA LEU A 177 17.89 29.83 -12.35
C LEU A 177 18.88 30.56 -13.25
N ALA A 178 18.77 30.39 -14.57
CA ALA A 178 19.57 31.11 -15.55
C ALA A 178 19.45 32.62 -15.40
N GLY A 179 18.23 33.12 -15.17
CA GLY A 179 17.96 34.54 -14.95
C GLY A 179 18.44 35.07 -13.60
N ILE A 180 18.57 34.23 -12.57
CA ILE A 180 19.13 34.64 -11.27
C ILE A 180 20.65 34.68 -11.33
N LEU A 181 21.27 33.66 -11.94
CA LEU A 181 22.72 33.52 -12.00
C LEU A 181 23.35 34.27 -13.17
N THR A 182 22.54 34.78 -14.10
CA THR A 182 22.98 35.38 -15.38
C THR A 182 23.88 34.43 -16.16
N LEU A 183 23.45 33.17 -16.26
CA LEU A 183 24.14 32.11 -16.99
C LEU A 183 23.30 31.61 -18.17
N PRO A 184 23.91 31.05 -19.23
CA PRO A 184 23.15 30.46 -20.33
C PRO A 184 22.27 29.30 -19.86
N VAL A 185 21.00 29.28 -20.26
CA VAL A 185 20.05 28.20 -19.90
C VAL A 185 20.61 26.81 -20.25
N SER A 186 21.32 26.70 -21.38
CA SER A 186 21.95 25.44 -21.81
C SER A 186 23.03 24.92 -20.85
N GLU A 187 23.70 25.79 -20.10
CA GLU A 187 24.68 25.38 -19.09
C GLU A 187 23.96 24.88 -17.83
N ILE A 188 22.89 25.58 -17.41
CA ILE A 188 22.01 25.17 -16.30
C ILE A 188 21.39 23.80 -16.57
N ASP A 189 20.82 23.59 -17.77
CA ASP A 189 20.22 22.31 -18.17
C ASP A 189 21.21 21.15 -18.10
N LYS A 190 22.44 21.35 -18.58
CA LYS A 190 23.50 20.31 -18.51
C LYS A 190 23.82 19.93 -17.07
N ALA A 191 23.89 20.90 -16.16
CA ALA A 191 24.14 20.65 -14.75
C ALA A 191 22.96 19.92 -14.09
N LEU A 192 21.73 20.35 -14.35
CA LEU A 192 20.51 19.71 -13.83
C LEU A 192 20.33 18.27 -14.32
N LEU A 193 20.63 18.00 -15.60
CA LEU A 193 20.63 16.64 -16.14
C LEU A 193 21.67 15.74 -15.46
N ARG A 194 22.87 16.25 -15.14
CA ARG A 194 23.84 15.51 -14.33
C ARG A 194 23.32 15.25 -12.92
N LEU A 195 22.70 16.24 -12.28
CA LEU A 195 22.11 16.07 -10.95
C LEU A 195 20.93 15.09 -10.93
N GLU A 196 20.13 15.03 -12.00
CA GLU A 196 19.08 14.03 -12.16
C GLU A 196 19.67 12.62 -12.32
N SER A 197 20.76 12.47 -13.08
CA SER A 197 21.42 11.18 -13.28
C SER A 197 22.01 10.60 -11.98
N SER A 198 22.44 11.46 -11.05
CA SER A 198 22.84 11.09 -9.69
C SER A 198 21.65 11.04 -8.71
N GLY A 199 20.48 11.52 -9.16
CA GLY A 199 19.22 11.56 -8.45
C GLY A 199 19.08 12.67 -7.42
N VAL A 200 20.03 13.60 -7.31
CA VAL A 200 19.94 14.71 -6.35
C VAL A 200 18.67 15.54 -6.57
N VAL A 201 18.30 15.75 -7.85
CA VAL A 201 17.09 16.46 -8.25
C VAL A 201 16.15 15.56 -9.04
N LEU A 202 14.88 15.95 -9.08
CA LEU A 202 13.83 15.32 -9.90
C LEU A 202 13.22 16.38 -10.82
N ARG A 203 12.91 15.98 -12.05
CA ARG A 203 12.18 16.80 -13.03
C ARG A 203 10.67 16.52 -12.95
N GLY A 204 9.83 17.52 -13.13
CA GLY A 204 8.38 17.36 -13.10
C GLY A 204 7.60 18.66 -13.26
N ARG A 205 6.31 18.62 -12.96
CA ARG A 205 5.42 19.78 -12.88
C ARG A 205 4.83 19.80 -11.47
N PHE A 206 5.45 20.55 -10.57
CA PHE A 206 5.18 20.47 -9.13
C PHE A 206 4.23 21.59 -8.67
N THR A 207 4.44 22.82 -9.15
CA THR A 207 3.66 24.00 -8.74
C THR A 207 2.28 24.05 -9.41
N ASP A 208 2.23 23.82 -10.72
CA ASP A 208 0.99 23.73 -11.50
C ASP A 208 1.09 22.59 -12.52
N PRO A 209 0.27 21.52 -12.41
CA PRO A 209 0.26 20.41 -13.36
C PRO A 209 -0.05 20.82 -14.80
N HIS A 210 -0.76 21.93 -14.99
CA HIS A 210 -1.16 22.46 -16.30
C HIS A 210 -0.13 23.43 -16.89
N SER A 211 0.94 23.72 -16.17
CA SER A 211 2.07 24.53 -16.64
C SER A 211 2.88 23.77 -17.71
N ASP A 212 3.28 24.47 -18.77
CA ASP A 212 4.14 23.95 -19.82
C ASP A 212 5.63 23.79 -19.41
N PRO A 213 6.28 24.75 -18.74
CA PRO A 213 7.70 24.60 -18.39
C PRO A 213 7.93 23.46 -17.38
N THR A 214 8.98 22.68 -17.63
CA THR A 214 9.46 21.65 -16.71
C THR A 214 10.18 22.30 -15.52
N GLU A 215 9.81 21.89 -14.32
CA GLU A 215 10.43 22.29 -13.07
C GLU A 215 11.40 21.21 -12.57
N TRP A 216 12.38 21.66 -11.79
CA TRP A 216 13.36 20.84 -11.11
C TRP A 216 13.23 21.08 -9.61
N CYS A 217 13.35 20.04 -8.81
CA CYS A 217 13.31 20.15 -7.35
C CYS A 217 14.31 19.16 -6.71
N GLU A 218 14.99 19.57 -5.64
CA GLU A 218 15.80 18.64 -4.86
C GLU A 218 14.92 17.55 -4.26
N ARG A 219 15.35 16.29 -4.36
CA ARG A 219 14.59 15.13 -3.89
C ARG A 219 14.15 15.26 -2.43
N ARG A 220 15.00 15.78 -1.54
CA ARG A 220 14.70 15.91 -0.10
C ARG A 220 13.63 16.95 0.16
N LEU A 221 13.69 18.09 -0.54
CA LEU A 221 12.67 19.14 -0.45
C LEU A 221 11.34 18.63 -0.99
N LEU A 222 11.35 17.96 -2.16
CA LEU A 222 10.14 17.37 -2.73
C LEU A 222 9.49 16.35 -1.77
N ALA A 223 10.28 15.50 -1.12
CA ALA A 223 9.77 14.56 -0.11
C ALA A 223 9.22 15.26 1.15
N ARG A 224 9.75 16.43 1.54
CA ARG A 224 9.16 17.26 2.61
C ARG A 224 7.82 17.86 2.16
N ILE A 225 7.77 18.44 0.97
CA ILE A 225 6.54 19.04 0.38
C ILE A 225 5.44 17.99 0.31
N HIS A 226 5.76 16.79 -0.18
CA HIS A 226 4.80 15.69 -0.26
C HIS A 226 4.28 15.29 1.12
N ARG A 227 5.15 15.12 2.12
CA ARG A 227 4.75 14.79 3.49
C ARG A 227 3.87 15.86 4.14
N LEU A 228 4.17 17.14 3.93
CA LEU A 228 3.33 18.25 4.44
C LEU A 228 1.97 18.29 3.73
N THR A 229 1.96 18.12 2.40
CA THR A 229 0.72 18.02 1.61
C THR A 229 -0.17 16.89 2.13
N LEU A 230 0.39 15.70 2.31
CA LEU A 230 -0.33 14.56 2.89
C LEU A 230 -0.80 14.85 4.32
N GLY A 231 0.04 15.49 5.14
CA GLY A 231 -0.30 15.89 6.50
C GLY A 231 -1.48 16.87 6.56
N GLN A 232 -1.57 17.80 5.61
CA GLN A 232 -2.67 18.75 5.52
C GLN A 232 -3.96 18.05 5.06
N LEU A 233 -3.89 17.23 4.02
CA LEU A 233 -5.00 16.39 3.57
C LEU A 233 -5.52 15.48 4.69
N ARG A 234 -4.64 14.96 5.54
CA ARG A 234 -5.00 14.17 6.73
C ARG A 234 -5.83 14.97 7.74
N LYS A 235 -5.51 16.26 7.94
CA LYS A 235 -6.22 17.15 8.88
C LYS A 235 -7.60 17.56 8.38
N GLU A 236 -7.80 17.62 7.06
CA GLU A 236 -9.08 17.97 6.44
C GLU A 236 -10.12 16.84 6.47
N ILE A 237 -9.71 15.60 6.79
CA ILE A 237 -10.61 14.45 6.85
C ILE A 237 -11.46 14.53 8.12
N GLN A 238 -12.71 14.95 7.96
CA GLN A 238 -13.73 14.82 8.98
C GLN A 238 -14.15 13.35 9.12
N SER A 239 -13.92 12.77 10.30
CA SER A 239 -14.26 11.38 10.58
C SER A 239 -15.78 11.15 10.64
N VAL A 240 -16.24 10.00 10.15
CA VAL A 240 -17.60 9.50 10.38
C VAL A 240 -17.71 8.74 11.70
N THR A 241 -18.93 8.56 12.20
CA THR A 241 -19.18 7.70 13.35
C THR A 241 -19.03 6.20 12.99
N PRO A 242 -18.75 5.30 13.96
CA PRO A 242 -18.69 3.87 13.70
C PRO A 242 -19.98 3.29 13.10
N ALA A 243 -21.15 3.84 13.47
CA ALA A 243 -22.44 3.43 12.90
C ALA A 243 -22.54 3.82 11.42
N GLN A 244 -22.19 5.05 11.05
CA GLN A 244 -22.17 5.47 9.64
C GLN A 244 -21.18 4.65 8.81
N PHE A 245 -20.01 4.33 9.37
CA PHE A 245 -19.05 3.44 8.71
C PHE A 245 -19.63 2.03 8.50
N MET A 246 -20.29 1.44 9.51
CA MET A 246 -20.94 0.14 9.39
C MET A 246 -22.07 0.14 8.35
N ASP A 247 -22.89 1.20 8.33
CA ASP A 247 -23.97 1.36 7.36
C ASP A 247 -23.44 1.48 5.92
N TRP A 248 -22.32 2.19 5.76
CA TRP A 248 -21.59 2.26 4.50
C TRP A 248 -20.95 0.92 4.13
N GLU A 249 -20.33 0.18 5.06
CA GLU A 249 -19.75 -1.15 4.83
C GLU A 249 -20.79 -2.18 4.34
N LEU A 250 -22.01 -2.14 4.90
CA LEU A 250 -23.10 -3.01 4.43
C LEU A 250 -23.43 -2.78 2.94
N ARG A 251 -23.30 -1.54 2.45
CA ARG A 251 -23.49 -1.19 1.03
C ARG A 251 -22.24 -1.46 0.20
N TRP A 252 -21.06 -1.12 0.72
CA TRP A 252 -19.76 -1.33 0.08
C TRP A 252 -19.54 -2.81 -0.23
N GLN A 253 -19.95 -3.70 0.68
CA GLN A 253 -19.87 -5.15 0.49
C GLN A 253 -21.14 -5.77 -0.09
N HIS A 254 -22.01 -4.98 -0.72
CA HIS A 254 -23.18 -5.45 -1.48
C HIS A 254 -24.26 -6.21 -0.69
N VAL A 255 -24.29 -6.06 0.64
CA VAL A 255 -25.24 -6.76 1.52
C VAL A 255 -26.54 -5.97 1.68
N ALA A 256 -26.46 -4.65 1.68
CA ALA A 256 -27.62 -3.77 1.75
C ALA A 256 -28.53 -3.93 0.52
N PRO A 257 -29.85 -3.81 0.66
CA PRO A 257 -30.76 -3.90 -0.49
C PRO A 257 -30.43 -2.90 -1.61
N SER A 258 -30.66 -3.32 -2.84
CA SER A 258 -30.32 -2.57 -4.06
C SER A 258 -28.82 -2.38 -4.33
N THR A 259 -27.95 -2.99 -3.52
CA THR A 259 -26.49 -2.99 -3.77
C THR A 259 -25.98 -4.35 -4.24
N GLN A 260 -26.83 -5.38 -4.25
CA GLN A 260 -26.46 -6.74 -4.66
C GLN A 260 -25.97 -6.79 -6.12
N LEU A 261 -24.92 -7.57 -6.32
CA LEU A 261 -24.32 -7.82 -7.61
C LEU A 261 -25.15 -8.82 -8.43
N LEU A 262 -24.98 -8.80 -9.76
CA LEU A 262 -25.77 -9.59 -10.70
C LEU A 262 -24.89 -10.43 -11.63
N GLY A 263 -25.34 -11.66 -11.90
CA GLY A 263 -24.78 -12.56 -12.90
C GLY A 263 -23.34 -13.03 -12.61
N GLN A 264 -22.67 -13.52 -13.64
CA GLN A 264 -21.32 -14.11 -13.54
C GLN A 264 -20.25 -13.08 -13.15
N ARG A 265 -20.28 -11.89 -13.75
CA ARG A 265 -19.33 -10.81 -13.42
C ARG A 265 -19.50 -10.35 -11.98
N GLY A 266 -20.74 -10.18 -11.53
CA GLY A 266 -21.05 -9.84 -10.14
C GLY A 266 -20.61 -10.93 -9.15
N THR A 267 -20.76 -12.21 -9.51
CA THR A 267 -20.27 -13.31 -8.69
C THR A 267 -18.75 -13.28 -8.54
N LEU A 268 -18.01 -13.06 -9.64
CA LEU A 268 -16.56 -12.93 -9.59
C LEU A 268 -16.11 -11.73 -8.74
N GLU A 269 -16.78 -10.58 -8.87
CA GLU A 269 -16.47 -9.39 -8.07
C GLU A 269 -16.73 -9.61 -6.58
N ALA A 270 -17.86 -10.23 -6.22
CA ALA A 270 -18.16 -10.61 -4.83
C ALA A 270 -17.06 -11.53 -4.26
N ILE A 271 -16.61 -12.52 -5.04
CA ILE A 271 -15.51 -13.41 -4.65
C ILE A 271 -14.21 -12.63 -4.51
N ARG A 272 -13.89 -11.75 -5.47
CA ARG A 272 -12.68 -10.93 -5.46
C ARG A 272 -12.63 -9.99 -4.26
N GLN A 273 -13.77 -9.42 -3.84
CA GLN A 273 -13.86 -8.59 -2.64
C GLN A 273 -13.68 -9.42 -1.35
N MET A 274 -14.21 -10.64 -1.34
CA MET A 274 -14.22 -11.54 -0.18
C MET A 274 -13.00 -12.46 -0.08
N GLN A 275 -12.13 -12.46 -1.09
CA GLN A 275 -11.04 -13.42 -1.21
C GLN A 275 -10.07 -13.34 -0.04
N GLY A 276 -9.66 -14.47 0.52
CA GLY A 276 -8.77 -14.54 1.69
C GLY A 276 -9.47 -14.48 3.04
N PHE A 277 -10.76 -14.14 3.11
CA PHE A 277 -11.54 -14.31 4.34
C PHE A 277 -11.78 -15.80 4.57
N GLU A 278 -11.57 -16.33 5.77
CA GLU A 278 -11.94 -17.71 6.07
C GLU A 278 -13.27 -17.78 6.79
N ALA A 279 -14.24 -18.50 6.19
CA ALA A 279 -15.54 -18.76 6.80
C ALA A 279 -15.88 -20.26 6.74
N PRO A 280 -16.78 -20.76 7.60
CA PRO A 280 -17.28 -22.12 7.53
C PRO A 280 -17.77 -22.49 6.14
N ALA A 281 -17.36 -23.66 5.64
CA ALA A 281 -17.67 -24.08 4.28
C ALA A 281 -19.18 -24.14 3.96
N ASN A 282 -20.01 -24.52 4.93
CA ASN A 282 -21.47 -24.53 4.80
C ASN A 282 -22.13 -23.13 4.79
N SER A 283 -21.42 -22.09 5.22
CA SER A 283 -21.92 -20.71 5.29
C SER A 283 -21.71 -19.92 4.01
N TRP A 284 -20.69 -20.23 3.21
CA TRP A 284 -20.33 -19.45 2.02
C TRP A 284 -21.48 -19.20 1.05
N GLU A 285 -22.05 -20.25 0.47
CA GLU A 285 -23.15 -20.08 -0.49
C GLU A 285 -24.44 -19.63 0.18
N ARG A 286 -24.75 -20.18 1.36
CA ARG A 286 -26.06 -19.99 2.01
C ARG A 286 -26.21 -18.63 2.67
N GLN A 287 -25.13 -18.07 3.20
CA GLN A 287 -25.16 -16.93 4.11
C GLN A 287 -24.32 -15.74 3.64
N ILE A 288 -23.23 -15.97 2.91
CA ILE A 288 -22.30 -14.90 2.49
C ILE A 288 -22.60 -14.48 1.04
N LEU A 289 -22.50 -15.40 0.08
CA LEU A 289 -22.66 -15.10 -1.35
C LEU A 289 -24.11 -14.74 -1.72
N ARG A 290 -25.10 -15.51 -1.24
CA ARG A 290 -26.53 -15.21 -1.44
C ARG A 290 -26.98 -13.84 -0.91
N ARG A 291 -26.24 -13.25 0.02
CA ARG A 291 -26.55 -11.90 0.53
C ARG A 291 -25.96 -10.79 -0.34
N ARG A 292 -24.90 -11.09 -1.10
CA ARG A 292 -24.18 -10.14 -1.95
C ARG A 292 -24.56 -10.23 -3.43
N ILE A 293 -25.17 -11.34 -3.84
CA ILE A 293 -25.50 -11.64 -5.23
C ILE A 293 -27.00 -11.89 -5.34
N ALA A 294 -27.68 -11.05 -6.10
CA ALA A 294 -29.09 -11.26 -6.44
C ALA A 294 -29.23 -12.46 -7.37
N ASP A 295 -30.27 -13.27 -7.14
CA ASP A 295 -30.55 -14.51 -7.88
C ASP A 295 -29.34 -15.47 -7.98
N TYR A 296 -28.60 -15.63 -6.88
CA TYR A 296 -27.41 -16.48 -6.81
C TYR A 296 -27.64 -17.90 -7.35
N ASP A 297 -26.91 -18.26 -8.42
CA ASP A 297 -26.88 -19.60 -9.01
C ASP A 297 -25.55 -20.31 -8.68
N PRO A 298 -25.56 -21.43 -7.91
CA PRO A 298 -24.38 -22.25 -7.64
C PRO A 298 -23.59 -22.69 -8.88
N LYS A 299 -24.24 -22.83 -10.04
CA LYS A 299 -23.57 -23.22 -11.30
C LYS A 299 -22.58 -22.18 -11.79
N VAL A 300 -22.84 -20.90 -11.52
CA VAL A 300 -21.94 -19.81 -11.92
C VAL A 300 -20.63 -19.91 -11.15
N LEU A 301 -20.70 -20.19 -9.83
CA LEU A 301 -19.52 -20.45 -9.02
C LEU A 301 -18.75 -21.68 -9.53
N ASP A 302 -19.45 -22.78 -9.83
CA ASP A 302 -18.80 -23.98 -10.37
C ASP A 302 -18.11 -23.70 -11.71
N GLN A 303 -18.74 -22.94 -12.59
CA GLN A 303 -18.16 -22.55 -13.87
C GLN A 303 -16.89 -21.71 -13.66
N LEU A 304 -16.91 -20.71 -12.77
CA LEU A 304 -15.73 -19.89 -12.45
C LEU A 304 -14.58 -20.71 -11.87
N CYS A 305 -14.88 -21.73 -11.05
CA CYS A 305 -13.87 -22.66 -10.56
C CYS A 305 -13.31 -23.52 -11.70
N LEU A 306 -14.18 -24.11 -12.53
CA LEU A 306 -13.80 -25.02 -13.61
C LEU A 306 -13.00 -24.32 -14.71
N THR A 307 -13.25 -23.05 -14.99
CA THR A 307 -12.43 -22.24 -15.92
C THR A 307 -11.07 -21.86 -15.33
N GLY A 308 -10.84 -22.14 -14.04
CA GLY A 308 -9.63 -21.73 -13.33
C GLY A 308 -9.60 -20.25 -12.97
N ALA A 309 -10.70 -19.51 -13.07
CA ALA A 309 -10.73 -18.11 -12.64
C ALA A 309 -10.69 -18.00 -11.11
N VAL A 310 -11.43 -18.88 -10.43
CA VAL A 310 -11.56 -18.91 -8.97
C VAL A 310 -10.98 -20.21 -8.41
N GLY A 311 -10.11 -20.11 -7.43
CA GLY A 311 -9.71 -21.22 -6.56
C GLY A 311 -10.44 -21.16 -5.21
N TRP A 312 -10.38 -22.26 -4.47
CA TRP A 312 -10.90 -22.33 -3.11
C TRP A 312 -10.04 -23.27 -2.27
N GLY A 313 -10.04 -23.09 -0.96
CA GLY A 313 -9.25 -23.93 -0.07
C GLY A 313 -9.21 -23.38 1.34
N ARG A 314 -8.49 -24.06 2.21
CA ARG A 314 -8.18 -23.58 3.55
C ARG A 314 -6.75 -23.07 3.56
N LEU A 315 -6.56 -21.84 4.00
CA LEU A 315 -5.25 -21.21 4.13
C LEU A 315 -4.68 -21.37 5.53
N SER A 316 -5.54 -21.40 6.56
CA SER A 316 -5.07 -21.47 7.95
C SER A 316 -4.56 -22.86 8.27
N PRO A 317 -3.50 -22.98 9.07
CA PRO A 317 -3.11 -24.28 9.59
C PRO A 317 -4.24 -24.88 10.44
N HIS A 318 -4.48 -26.19 10.29
CA HIS A 318 -5.47 -26.88 11.11
C HIS A 318 -4.98 -26.99 12.57
N PRO A 319 -5.81 -26.69 13.60
CA PRO A 319 -5.39 -26.77 15.00
C PRO A 319 -4.75 -28.11 15.37
N ALA A 320 -5.36 -29.22 14.93
CA ALA A 320 -4.80 -30.56 15.13
C ALA A 320 -3.41 -30.77 14.48
N THR A 321 -3.08 -30.10 13.37
CA THR A 321 -1.73 -30.19 12.79
C THR A 321 -0.71 -29.42 13.64
N LEU A 322 -1.10 -28.28 14.22
CA LEU A 322 -0.24 -27.52 15.13
C LEU A 322 -0.02 -28.26 16.46
N GLU A 323 -1.08 -28.83 17.02
CA GLU A 323 -1.03 -29.59 18.28
C GLU A 323 -0.36 -30.97 18.11
N ALA A 324 -0.44 -31.58 16.93
CA ALA A 324 0.29 -32.82 16.64
C ALA A 324 1.81 -32.62 16.67
N LEU A 325 2.30 -31.42 16.30
CA LEU A 325 3.71 -31.06 16.39
C LEU A 325 4.18 -30.86 17.84
N THR A 326 3.27 -30.51 18.76
CA THR A 326 3.61 -30.28 20.18
C THR A 326 3.37 -31.50 21.07
N ASP A 327 2.20 -32.15 20.97
CA ASP A 327 1.72 -33.16 21.91
C ASP A 327 1.36 -34.52 21.27
N GLY A 328 1.40 -34.63 19.93
CA GLY A 328 1.28 -35.90 19.19
C GLY A 328 -0.08 -36.61 19.23
N LYS A 329 -1.15 -36.00 19.76
CA LYS A 329 -2.40 -36.72 20.11
C LYS A 329 -3.62 -36.45 19.22
N ARG A 330 -3.62 -35.42 18.37
CA ARG A 330 -4.86 -34.98 17.68
C ARG A 330 -4.80 -35.19 16.17
N ARG A 331 -5.87 -35.78 15.62
CA ARG A 331 -6.06 -36.00 14.18
C ARG A 331 -6.91 -34.92 13.56
N VAL A 332 -6.73 -34.69 12.27
CA VAL A 332 -7.61 -33.83 11.47
C VAL A 332 -8.97 -34.53 11.33
N ILE A 333 -10.04 -33.89 11.81
CA ILE A 333 -11.40 -34.41 11.69
C ILE A 333 -12.15 -33.52 10.71
N PRO A 334 -12.52 -34.05 9.53
CA PRO A 334 -13.26 -33.27 8.55
C PRO A 334 -14.66 -32.93 9.06
N THR A 335 -15.06 -31.66 8.95
CA THR A 335 -16.42 -31.21 9.31
C THR A 335 -16.96 -30.24 8.26
N SER A 336 -18.29 -30.09 8.19
CA SER A 336 -18.96 -29.12 7.32
C SER A 336 -18.67 -27.65 7.69
N VAL A 337 -18.08 -27.45 8.87
CA VAL A 337 -17.77 -26.14 9.47
C VAL A 337 -16.27 -25.82 9.31
N ALA A 338 -15.52 -26.66 8.57
CA ALA A 338 -14.13 -26.39 8.26
C ALA A 338 -14.01 -25.01 7.58
N PRO A 339 -13.08 -24.14 8.05
CA PRO A 339 -12.87 -22.84 7.46
C PRO A 339 -12.30 -23.01 6.05
N ILE A 340 -12.92 -22.35 5.08
CA ILE A 340 -12.42 -22.25 3.72
C ILE A 340 -12.51 -20.79 3.27
N THR A 341 -11.78 -20.49 2.21
CA THR A 341 -11.86 -19.23 1.47
C THR A 341 -11.94 -19.50 -0.03
N PHE A 342 -12.32 -18.47 -0.76
CA PHE A 342 -12.16 -18.39 -2.21
C PHE A 342 -11.05 -17.41 -2.56
N PHE A 343 -10.47 -17.56 -3.73
CA PHE A 343 -9.46 -16.64 -4.24
C PHE A 343 -9.54 -16.53 -5.75
N VAL A 344 -9.24 -15.35 -6.29
CA VAL A 344 -9.11 -15.18 -7.73
C VAL A 344 -7.67 -15.52 -8.09
N ARG A 345 -7.48 -16.45 -9.03
CA ARG A 345 -6.13 -16.98 -9.32
C ARG A 345 -5.18 -15.90 -9.85
N GLU A 346 -5.69 -14.96 -10.63
CA GLU A 346 -4.90 -13.84 -11.16
C GLU A 346 -4.43 -12.85 -10.07
N ASP A 347 -5.14 -12.79 -8.94
CA ASP A 347 -4.84 -11.92 -7.81
C ASP A 347 -4.10 -12.67 -6.68
N SER A 348 -3.69 -13.93 -6.88
CA SER A 348 -3.25 -14.82 -5.79
C SER A 348 -1.88 -14.52 -5.19
N ASP A 349 -1.21 -13.43 -5.61
CA ASP A 349 0.09 -12.98 -5.07
C ASP A 349 0.08 -12.77 -3.54
N TRP A 350 -1.10 -12.50 -2.95
CA TRP A 350 -1.27 -12.35 -1.49
C TRP A 350 -1.22 -13.68 -0.72
N MET A 351 -1.35 -14.82 -1.40
CA MET A 351 -1.39 -16.14 -0.79
C MET A 351 0.00 -16.60 -0.37
N ILE A 352 0.39 -16.28 0.86
CA ILE A 352 1.67 -16.72 1.43
C ILE A 352 1.50 -18.09 2.10
N PRO A 353 2.24 -19.14 1.69
CA PRO A 353 2.26 -20.41 2.39
C PRO A 353 2.69 -20.22 3.85
N GLN A 354 1.90 -20.71 4.79
CA GLN A 354 2.20 -20.65 6.24
C GLN A 354 2.98 -21.87 6.74
N ARG A 355 3.31 -22.81 5.85
CA ARG A 355 4.04 -24.04 6.16
C ARG A 355 5.27 -24.14 5.27
N ASP A 356 6.41 -24.45 5.88
CA ASP A 356 7.58 -24.90 5.13
C ASP A 356 7.29 -26.29 4.55
N ALA A 357 7.48 -26.46 3.24
CA ALA A 357 7.26 -27.73 2.56
C ALA A 357 8.21 -28.80 3.15
N GLY A 358 7.68 -29.71 3.99
CA GLY A 358 8.48 -30.68 4.73
C GLY A 358 7.67 -31.80 5.40
N GLU A 359 8.33 -32.66 6.19
CA GLU A 359 7.71 -33.82 6.88
C GLU A 359 6.59 -33.41 7.87
N ALA A 360 6.60 -32.17 8.34
CA ALA A 360 5.57 -31.58 9.20
C ALA A 360 4.17 -31.52 8.56
N ASP A 361 4.05 -31.59 7.23
CA ASP A 361 2.76 -31.57 6.53
C ASP A 361 1.90 -32.81 6.77
N THR A 362 2.50 -33.90 7.23
CA THR A 362 1.80 -35.18 7.46
C THR A 362 1.33 -35.38 8.89
N ALA A 363 1.70 -34.47 9.81
CA ALA A 363 1.37 -34.56 11.22
C ALA A 363 -0.15 -34.52 11.45
N GLY A 364 -0.69 -35.54 12.12
CA GLY A 364 -2.13 -35.62 12.43
C GLY A 364 -3.01 -36.09 11.26
N LEU A 365 -2.44 -36.49 10.13
CA LEU A 365 -3.17 -37.08 9.01
C LEU A 365 -3.33 -38.60 9.14
N SER A 366 -4.41 -39.14 8.56
CA SER A 366 -4.60 -40.58 8.39
C SER A 366 -3.63 -41.20 7.36
N PRO A 367 -3.34 -42.50 7.43
CA PRO A 367 -2.52 -43.18 6.42
C PRO A 367 -3.06 -43.04 5.00
N ASP A 368 -4.39 -43.02 4.84
CA ASP A 368 -5.05 -42.85 3.54
C ASP A 368 -4.86 -41.43 2.99
N ALA A 369 -4.99 -40.41 3.85
CA ALA A 369 -4.68 -39.02 3.49
C ALA A 369 -3.21 -38.85 3.10
N VAL A 370 -2.27 -39.47 3.82
CA VAL A 370 -0.84 -39.43 3.46
C VAL A 370 -0.60 -40.09 2.09
N ALA A 371 -1.21 -41.24 1.82
CA ALA A 371 -1.07 -41.92 0.53
C ALA A 371 -1.61 -41.08 -0.64
N VAL A 372 -2.78 -40.45 -0.46
CA VAL A 372 -3.36 -39.54 -1.47
C VAL A 372 -2.48 -38.30 -1.69
N LEU A 373 -1.95 -37.71 -0.61
CA LEU A 373 -1.05 -36.55 -0.69
C LEU A 373 0.24 -36.90 -1.45
N GLN A 374 0.86 -38.04 -1.15
CA GLN A 374 2.05 -38.52 -1.84
C GLN A 374 1.79 -38.78 -3.32
N TYR A 375 0.65 -39.40 -3.65
CA TYR A 375 0.24 -39.61 -5.03
C TYR A 375 0.14 -38.28 -5.80
N LEU A 376 -0.50 -37.26 -5.22
CA LEU A 376 -0.64 -35.94 -5.85
C LEU A 376 0.69 -35.17 -5.94
N ARG A 377 1.59 -35.32 -4.96
CA ARG A 377 2.96 -34.76 -5.04
C ARG A 377 3.75 -35.36 -6.20
N GLN A 378 3.58 -36.65 -6.49
CA GLN A 378 4.32 -37.36 -7.54
C GLN A 378 3.71 -37.18 -8.93
N ARG A 379 2.37 -37.21 -9.04
CA ARG A 379 1.65 -37.21 -10.32
C ARG A 379 1.02 -35.88 -10.70
N GLY A 380 1.01 -34.90 -9.79
CA GLY A 380 0.36 -33.62 -9.98
C GLY A 380 -1.17 -33.72 -9.96
N ALA A 381 -1.82 -32.68 -10.49
CA ALA A 381 -3.27 -32.54 -10.48
C ALA A 381 -3.96 -33.73 -11.19
N SER A 382 -4.80 -34.46 -10.45
CA SER A 382 -5.36 -35.75 -10.90
C SER A 382 -6.87 -35.84 -10.69
N PHE A 383 -7.57 -36.58 -11.56
CA PHE A 383 -8.99 -36.86 -11.38
C PHE A 383 -9.22 -37.89 -10.26
N PHE A 384 -10.39 -37.85 -9.63
CA PHE A 384 -10.76 -38.76 -8.54
C PHE A 384 -10.56 -40.24 -8.90
N ALA A 385 -10.99 -40.65 -10.09
CA ALA A 385 -10.84 -42.04 -10.54
C ALA A 385 -9.38 -42.49 -10.66
N ASP A 386 -8.48 -41.58 -11.02
CA ASP A 386 -7.05 -41.88 -11.16
C ASP A 386 -6.36 -41.95 -9.80
N ILE A 387 -6.78 -41.12 -8.83
CA ILE A 387 -6.33 -41.21 -7.43
C ILE A 387 -6.74 -42.55 -6.81
N VAL A 388 -8.00 -42.98 -7.02
CA VAL A 388 -8.49 -44.28 -6.55
C VAL A 388 -7.68 -45.43 -7.14
N ARG A 389 -7.45 -45.40 -8.45
CA ARG A 389 -6.67 -46.42 -9.15
C ARG A 389 -5.20 -46.42 -8.73
N GLY A 390 -4.62 -45.23 -8.56
CA GLY A 390 -3.21 -45.04 -8.25
C GLY A 390 -2.83 -45.35 -6.80
N THR A 391 -3.75 -45.16 -5.86
CA THR A 391 -3.56 -45.50 -4.44
C THR A 391 -4.04 -46.91 -4.08
N ALA A 392 -4.79 -47.57 -4.98
CA ALA A 392 -5.43 -48.87 -4.74
C ALA A 392 -6.35 -48.91 -3.49
N LYS A 393 -6.95 -47.77 -3.15
CA LYS A 393 -7.87 -47.60 -2.01
C LYS A 393 -9.34 -47.66 -2.44
N LEU A 394 -10.24 -47.88 -1.49
CA LEU A 394 -11.68 -47.81 -1.74
C LEU A 394 -12.11 -46.37 -2.03
N LYS A 395 -13.18 -46.20 -2.83
CA LYS A 395 -13.71 -44.86 -3.17
C LYS A 395 -14.04 -44.01 -1.93
N SER A 396 -14.67 -44.62 -0.92
CA SER A 396 -15.03 -43.95 0.33
C SER A 396 -13.81 -43.55 1.18
N GLU A 397 -12.73 -44.34 1.14
CA GLU A 397 -11.47 -44.03 1.81
C GLU A 397 -10.81 -42.82 1.15
N VAL A 398 -10.76 -42.79 -0.19
CA VAL A 398 -10.25 -41.65 -0.95
C VAL A 398 -11.10 -40.40 -0.73
N GLU A 399 -12.44 -40.50 -0.70
CA GLU A 399 -13.31 -39.36 -0.37
C GLU A 399 -13.04 -38.79 1.03
N THR A 400 -12.88 -39.67 2.02
CA THR A 400 -12.58 -39.27 3.41
C THR A 400 -11.21 -38.62 3.50
N ALA A 401 -10.21 -39.22 2.84
CA ALA A 401 -8.84 -38.70 2.74
C ALA A 401 -8.79 -37.32 2.06
N LEU A 402 -9.51 -37.13 0.95
CA LEU A 402 -9.60 -35.84 0.27
C LEU A 402 -10.26 -34.77 1.17
N TRP A 403 -11.32 -35.13 1.91
CA TRP A 403 -11.95 -34.20 2.84
C TRP A 403 -11.01 -33.82 4.00
N GLU A 404 -10.27 -34.79 4.52
CA GLU A 404 -9.24 -34.57 5.55
C GLU A 404 -8.14 -33.64 5.06
N LEU A 405 -7.63 -33.86 3.85
CA LEU A 405 -6.59 -33.02 3.26
C LEU A 405 -7.07 -31.59 2.94
N VAL A 406 -8.32 -31.43 2.51
CA VAL A 406 -8.95 -30.09 2.38
C VAL A 406 -9.06 -29.43 3.76
N ALA A 407 -9.55 -30.14 4.77
CA ALA A 407 -9.66 -29.63 6.13
C ALA A 407 -8.29 -29.27 6.71
N ALA A 408 -7.22 -29.96 6.30
CA ALA A 408 -5.84 -29.68 6.68
C ALA A 408 -5.19 -28.51 5.92
N GLY A 409 -5.85 -27.97 4.88
CA GLY A 409 -5.33 -26.87 4.04
C GLY A 409 -4.28 -27.29 3.02
N LEU A 410 -4.27 -28.56 2.60
CA LEU A 410 -3.27 -29.11 1.68
C LEU A 410 -3.77 -29.24 0.25
N LEU A 411 -5.08 -29.42 0.06
CA LEU A 411 -5.67 -29.65 -1.25
C LEU A 411 -6.73 -28.61 -1.64
N THR A 412 -6.86 -28.46 -2.95
CA THR A 412 -7.95 -27.77 -3.64
C THR A 412 -8.48 -28.65 -4.78
N ALA A 413 -9.59 -28.26 -5.40
CA ALA A 413 -10.10 -28.90 -6.61
C ALA A 413 -10.64 -27.88 -7.62
N ASP A 414 -10.61 -28.24 -8.91
CA ASP A 414 -11.11 -27.40 -10.00
C ASP A 414 -12.62 -27.05 -9.87
N GLY A 415 -13.40 -27.83 -9.12
CA GLY A 415 -14.84 -27.59 -8.93
C GLY A 415 -15.23 -27.51 -7.45
N PHE A 416 -16.06 -26.52 -7.10
CA PHE A 416 -16.60 -26.39 -5.74
C PHE A 416 -17.69 -27.44 -5.43
N ASP A 417 -18.38 -27.97 -6.45
CA ASP A 417 -19.31 -29.09 -6.29
C ASP A 417 -18.66 -30.34 -5.66
N ASN A 418 -17.34 -30.53 -5.80
CA ASN A 418 -16.58 -31.55 -5.08
C ASN A 418 -16.71 -31.38 -3.57
N LEU A 419 -16.54 -30.15 -3.07
CA LEU A 419 -16.69 -29.85 -1.67
C LEU A 419 -18.16 -29.95 -1.23
N ARG A 420 -19.12 -29.50 -2.06
CA ARG A 420 -20.55 -29.65 -1.74
C ARG A 420 -20.94 -31.11 -1.54
N ALA A 421 -20.45 -32.01 -2.39
CA ALA A 421 -20.69 -33.45 -2.26
C ALA A 421 -20.08 -34.01 -0.96
N LEU A 422 -18.92 -33.49 -0.54
CA LEU A 422 -18.31 -33.84 0.74
C LEU A 422 -19.07 -33.23 1.93
N ILE A 423 -19.64 -32.05 1.84
CA ILE A 423 -20.31 -31.42 2.99
C ILE A 423 -21.71 -31.97 3.23
N ASP A 424 -22.44 -32.37 2.17
CA ASP A 424 -23.84 -32.81 2.26
C ASP A 424 -23.96 -34.34 2.47
N PRO A 425 -24.40 -34.81 3.65
CA PRO A 425 -24.57 -36.25 3.93
C PRO A 425 -25.56 -36.94 2.99
N LYS A 426 -26.58 -36.24 2.48
CA LYS A 426 -27.60 -36.82 1.59
C LYS A 426 -27.06 -37.06 0.18
N ARG A 427 -26.09 -36.24 -0.27
CA ARG A 427 -25.36 -36.48 -1.52
C ARG A 427 -24.39 -37.64 -1.40
N ARG A 428 -23.73 -37.80 -0.25
CA ARG A 428 -22.87 -38.96 0.04
C ARG A 428 -23.63 -40.28 0.02
N SER A 429 -24.85 -40.32 0.58
CA SER A 429 -25.68 -41.52 0.63
C SER A 429 -26.47 -41.79 -0.66
N GLY A 430 -26.42 -40.88 -1.65
CA GLY A 430 -27.14 -41.02 -2.91
C GLY A 430 -28.67 -40.88 -2.80
N GLN A 431 -29.18 -40.33 -1.69
CA GLN A 431 -30.62 -40.20 -1.41
C GLN A 431 -31.20 -38.82 -1.78
N GLY A 432 -30.57 -38.08 -2.70
CA GLY A 432 -31.07 -36.79 -3.18
C GLY A 432 -32.28 -36.91 -4.10
N SER A 433 -33.23 -35.96 -4.01
CA SER A 433 -34.37 -35.85 -4.94
C SER A 433 -33.86 -35.52 -6.35
N GLY A 434 -33.81 -36.55 -7.20
CA GLY A 434 -33.31 -36.48 -8.57
C GLY A 434 -33.04 -37.86 -9.15
N LYS A 435 -34.10 -38.57 -9.54
CA LYS A 435 -34.04 -39.84 -10.28
C LYS A 435 -33.51 -39.62 -11.72
N THR A 436 -32.24 -39.26 -11.89
CA THR A 436 -31.46 -39.46 -13.13
C THR A 436 -30.02 -38.98 -12.94
N SER A 437 -29.08 -39.94 -12.94
CA SER A 437 -27.73 -39.83 -13.50
C SER A 437 -26.96 -38.51 -13.31
N ARG A 438 -26.64 -38.11 -12.07
CA ARG A 438 -25.44 -37.30 -11.84
C ARG A 438 -24.29 -38.23 -11.43
N PRO A 439 -23.09 -38.11 -12.02
CA PRO A 439 -21.93 -38.85 -11.53
C PRO A 439 -21.77 -38.56 -10.02
N ARG A 440 -21.51 -39.59 -9.22
CA ARG A 440 -21.35 -39.45 -7.75
C ARG A 440 -20.20 -38.51 -7.36
N HIS A 441 -19.30 -38.21 -8.31
CA HIS A 441 -18.16 -37.32 -8.14
C HIS A 441 -18.26 -36.19 -9.16
N SER A 442 -18.06 -34.96 -8.72
CA SER A 442 -18.16 -33.80 -9.61
C SER A 442 -16.97 -33.71 -10.57
N ALA A 443 -17.12 -32.96 -11.65
CA ALA A 443 -16.06 -32.76 -12.63
C ALA A 443 -14.89 -31.96 -12.03
N GLY A 444 -13.68 -32.20 -12.55
CA GLY A 444 -12.47 -31.46 -12.17
C GLY A 444 -11.39 -32.32 -11.52
N ARG A 445 -10.16 -31.78 -11.46
CA ARG A 445 -9.00 -32.43 -10.85
C ARG A 445 -8.82 -31.95 -9.41
N TRP A 446 -8.24 -32.81 -8.59
CA TRP A 446 -7.71 -32.47 -7.27
C TRP A 446 -6.24 -32.10 -7.40
N SER A 447 -5.81 -31.06 -6.71
CA SER A 447 -4.44 -30.55 -6.76
C SER A 447 -3.98 -30.02 -5.41
N LEU A 448 -2.67 -29.89 -5.25
CA LEU A 448 -2.08 -29.20 -4.09
C LEU A 448 -2.52 -27.73 -4.11
N LEU A 449 -2.83 -27.19 -2.93
CA LEU A 449 -3.30 -25.80 -2.80
C LEU A 449 -2.20 -24.79 -3.15
N TYR A 450 -0.98 -25.01 -2.66
CA TYR A 450 0.18 -24.20 -2.98
C TYR A 450 1.09 -24.95 -3.96
N SER A 451 1.47 -24.28 -5.04
CA SER A 451 2.60 -24.70 -5.88
C SER A 451 3.90 -24.20 -5.25
N ILE A 452 4.99 -24.94 -5.39
CA ILE A 452 6.30 -24.59 -4.82
C ILE A 452 6.88 -23.43 -5.64
N GLU A 453 6.47 -22.20 -5.34
CA GLU A 453 7.01 -20.98 -5.95
C GLU A 453 7.61 -20.08 -4.87
N ASN A 454 8.77 -19.48 -5.18
CA ASN A 454 9.39 -18.46 -4.34
C ASN A 454 8.54 -17.20 -4.42
N HIS A 455 7.79 -16.90 -3.37
CA HIS A 455 6.98 -15.69 -3.30
C HIS A 455 7.86 -14.51 -2.85
N ASP A 456 7.89 -13.44 -3.64
CA ASP A 456 8.43 -12.15 -3.20
C ASP A 456 7.54 -11.61 -2.07
N ARG A 457 8.09 -11.58 -0.85
CA ARG A 457 7.37 -11.14 0.35
C ARG A 457 6.86 -9.71 0.23
N ASN A 458 7.60 -8.80 -0.41
CA ASN A 458 7.18 -7.41 -0.55
C ASN A 458 5.95 -7.30 -1.47
N ARG A 459 5.99 -8.02 -2.60
CA ARG A 459 4.86 -8.12 -3.52
C ARG A 459 3.64 -8.74 -2.86
N ALA A 460 3.82 -9.79 -2.07
CA ALA A 460 2.74 -10.43 -1.33
C ALA A 460 2.13 -9.50 -0.27
N LEU A 461 2.95 -8.75 0.48
CA LEU A 461 2.46 -7.75 1.44
C LEU A 461 1.64 -6.65 0.76
N GLU A 462 2.10 -6.16 -0.39
CA GLU A 462 1.37 -5.17 -1.18
C GLU A 462 0.03 -5.72 -1.69
N ALA A 463 0.02 -6.96 -2.20
CA ALA A 463 -1.20 -7.64 -2.62
C ALA A 463 -2.20 -7.85 -1.46
N ILE A 464 -1.72 -8.18 -0.25
CA ILE A 464 -2.56 -8.28 0.96
C ILE A 464 -3.18 -6.92 1.30
N CYS A 465 -2.41 -5.83 1.25
CA CYS A 465 -2.92 -4.48 1.47
C CYS A 465 -4.03 -4.13 0.47
N TRP A 466 -3.83 -4.42 -0.82
CA TRP A 466 -4.86 -4.20 -1.85
C TRP A 466 -6.10 -5.06 -1.66
N MET A 467 -5.94 -6.34 -1.30
CA MET A 467 -7.06 -7.24 -0.98
C MET A 467 -7.91 -6.66 0.16
N LEU A 468 -7.28 -6.22 1.26
CA LEU A 468 -7.97 -5.64 2.41
C LEU A 468 -8.64 -4.30 2.07
N LEU A 469 -7.94 -3.43 1.33
CA LEU A 469 -8.48 -2.16 0.86
C LEU A 469 -9.66 -2.35 -0.08
N ARG A 470 -9.65 -3.35 -0.96
CA ARG A 470 -10.83 -3.66 -1.81
C ARG A 470 -12.01 -4.16 -0.97
N ARG A 471 -11.73 -5.02 0.02
CA ARG A 471 -12.78 -5.59 0.87
C ARG A 471 -13.50 -4.54 1.70
N TYR A 472 -12.75 -3.74 2.44
CA TYR A 472 -13.29 -2.80 3.41
C TYR A 472 -13.33 -1.35 2.89
N GLY A 473 -12.57 -1.03 1.85
CA GLY A 473 -12.35 0.35 1.39
C GLY A 473 -11.52 1.19 2.36
N ILE A 474 -11.71 1.04 3.68
CA ILE A 474 -10.95 1.67 4.75
C ILE A 474 -10.38 0.59 5.67
N VAL A 475 -9.07 0.61 5.89
CA VAL A 475 -8.34 -0.38 6.68
C VAL A 475 -7.72 0.28 7.89
N PHE A 476 -7.96 -0.31 9.06
CA PHE A 476 -7.34 0.04 10.33
C PHE A 476 -7.28 -1.19 11.24
N ARG A 477 -6.41 -1.16 12.25
CA ARG A 477 -6.01 -2.35 13.01
C ARG A 477 -7.18 -3.13 13.61
N GLU A 478 -8.11 -2.44 14.27
CA GLU A 478 -9.25 -3.05 14.96
C GLU A 478 -10.21 -3.77 13.99
N LEU A 479 -10.37 -3.26 12.76
CA LEU A 479 -11.23 -3.86 11.74
C LEU A 479 -10.78 -5.27 11.34
N LEU A 480 -9.47 -5.50 11.36
CA LEU A 480 -8.84 -6.75 10.94
C LEU A 480 -8.93 -7.88 11.99
N THR A 481 -9.62 -7.65 13.11
CA THR A 481 -9.75 -8.62 14.21
C THR A 481 -10.36 -9.97 13.78
N ARG A 482 -11.14 -9.99 12.70
CA ARG A 482 -11.77 -11.20 12.15
C ARG A 482 -10.93 -11.90 11.09
N GLU A 483 -9.83 -11.32 10.66
CA GLU A 483 -8.96 -11.88 9.63
C GLU A 483 -8.01 -12.91 10.25
N ALA A 484 -8.05 -14.15 9.76
CA ALA A 484 -7.37 -15.26 10.42
C ALA A 484 -5.86 -15.31 10.15
N ILE A 485 -5.39 -14.83 8.99
CA ILE A 485 -4.05 -15.14 8.46
C ILE A 485 -3.42 -13.89 7.85
N LEU A 486 -3.31 -12.83 8.65
CA LEU A 486 -2.62 -11.63 8.22
C LEU A 486 -1.21 -11.55 8.80
N PRO A 487 -0.26 -10.97 8.04
CA PRO A 487 1.00 -10.49 8.58
C PRO A 487 0.78 -9.54 9.76
N LYS A 488 1.84 -9.31 10.54
CA LYS A 488 1.76 -8.38 11.67
C LYS A 488 1.33 -6.99 11.17
N TRP A 489 0.48 -6.30 11.93
CA TRP A 489 0.01 -4.94 11.57
C TRP A 489 1.15 -3.98 11.22
N ARG A 490 2.31 -4.09 11.87
CA ARG A 490 3.50 -3.28 11.56
C ARG A 490 3.99 -3.46 10.11
N GLU A 491 3.95 -4.67 9.58
CA GLU A 491 4.36 -4.97 8.20
C GLU A 491 3.36 -4.37 7.20
N LEU A 492 2.06 -4.51 7.49
CA LEU A 492 1.00 -3.89 6.68
C LEU A 492 1.09 -2.36 6.72
N LEU A 493 1.34 -1.77 7.90
CA LEU A 493 1.45 -0.33 8.09
C LEU A 493 2.57 0.28 7.26
N ILE A 494 3.74 -0.37 7.19
CA ILE A 494 4.87 0.10 6.36
C ILE A 494 4.46 0.11 4.89
N THR A 495 3.77 -0.93 4.44
CA THR A 495 3.32 -1.07 3.05
C THR A 495 2.23 -0.06 2.70
N LEU A 496 1.24 0.12 3.57
CA LEU A 496 0.17 1.12 3.42
C LEU A 496 0.71 2.56 3.37
N ARG A 497 1.72 2.88 4.18
CA ARG A 497 2.41 4.19 4.10
C ARG A 497 3.15 4.37 2.78
N ARG A 498 3.78 3.32 2.24
CA ARG A 498 4.39 3.38 0.90
C ARG A 498 3.34 3.60 -0.18
N LEU A 499 2.18 2.96 -0.09
CA LEU A 499 1.07 3.17 -1.03
C LEU A 499 0.50 4.60 -0.93
N GLU A 500 0.46 5.17 0.27
CA GLU A 500 0.10 6.58 0.48
C GLU A 500 1.16 7.54 -0.07
N ASP A 501 2.45 7.24 0.13
CA ASP A 501 3.55 8.02 -0.44
C ASP A 501 3.53 8.00 -1.98
N ARG A 502 2.97 6.95 -2.60
CA ARG A 502 2.70 6.87 -4.06
C ARG A 502 1.41 7.58 -4.48
N GLY A 503 0.57 8.04 -3.56
CA GLY A 503 -0.71 8.68 -3.83
C GLY A 503 -1.87 7.72 -4.15
N GLU A 504 -1.64 6.41 -4.13
CA GLU A 504 -2.64 5.38 -4.47
C GLU A 504 -3.69 5.19 -3.36
N VAL A 505 -3.31 5.49 -2.12
CA VAL A 505 -4.12 5.33 -0.91
C VAL A 505 -4.07 6.62 -0.09
N ARG A 506 -5.13 6.91 0.69
CA ARG A 506 -5.18 8.06 1.59
C ARG A 506 -5.01 7.60 3.03
N GLY A 507 -4.00 8.11 3.73
CA GLY A 507 -3.92 7.99 5.20
C GLY A 507 -4.78 9.05 5.88
N GLY A 508 -5.33 8.75 7.05
CA GLY A 508 -6.16 9.71 7.78
C GLY A 508 -6.91 9.14 8.98
N ARG A 509 -7.87 9.92 9.48
CA ARG A 509 -8.85 9.53 10.50
C ARG A 509 -10.23 9.52 9.85
N PHE A 510 -10.59 8.42 9.19
CA PHE A 510 -11.85 8.32 8.48
C PHE A 510 -13.01 7.90 9.39
N VAL A 511 -12.75 7.02 10.36
CA VAL A 511 -13.73 6.53 11.33
C VAL A 511 -13.34 6.97 12.73
N GLY A 512 -14.26 7.64 13.44
CA GLY A 512 -14.04 8.14 14.79
C GLY A 512 -13.95 7.03 15.84
N ASN A 513 -13.42 7.37 17.02
CA ASN A 513 -13.30 6.49 18.20
C ASN A 513 -12.34 5.28 18.06
N PHE A 514 -11.51 5.23 17.01
CA PHE A 514 -10.43 4.24 16.88
C PHE A 514 -9.07 4.91 16.92
N LEU A 515 -8.11 4.25 17.59
CA LEU A 515 -6.73 4.68 17.71
C LEU A 515 -5.89 4.18 16.51
N GLY A 516 -4.71 4.77 16.30
CA GLY A 516 -3.81 4.41 15.20
C GLY A 516 -4.19 4.96 13.82
N GLU A 517 -3.29 4.79 12.86
CA GLU A 517 -3.49 5.23 11.47
C GLU A 517 -4.55 4.39 10.75
N GLN A 518 -5.31 5.05 9.88
CA GLN A 518 -6.29 4.42 8.99
C GLN A 518 -5.92 4.77 7.55
N PHE A 519 -6.18 3.84 6.64
CA PHE A 519 -5.85 3.97 5.22
C PHE A 519 -7.07 3.64 4.37
N ALA A 520 -7.34 4.45 3.35
CA ALA A 520 -8.56 4.31 2.56
C ALA A 520 -8.29 4.44 1.06
N LEU A 521 -9.04 3.69 0.27
CA LEU A 521 -9.12 3.92 -1.18
C LEU A 521 -9.74 5.30 -1.44
N PRO A 522 -9.24 6.10 -2.40
CA PRO A 522 -9.83 7.40 -2.74
C PRO A 522 -11.35 7.33 -2.99
N VAL A 523 -11.80 6.34 -3.76
CA VAL A 523 -13.22 6.10 -4.07
C VAL A 523 -14.03 5.73 -2.81
N ALA A 524 -13.42 5.04 -1.84
CA ALA A 524 -14.07 4.73 -0.58
C ALA A 524 -14.28 6.00 0.26
N VAL A 525 -13.30 6.91 0.28
CA VAL A 525 -13.43 8.20 0.98
C VAL A 525 -14.54 9.06 0.37
N GLU A 526 -14.61 9.14 -0.95
CA GLU A 526 -15.64 9.92 -1.66
C GLU A 526 -17.05 9.35 -1.41
N SER A 527 -17.22 8.03 -1.55
CA SER A 527 -18.50 7.38 -1.30
C SER A 527 -18.93 7.46 0.17
N LEU A 528 -18.00 7.36 1.13
CA LEU A 528 -18.28 7.52 2.55
C LEU A 528 -18.76 8.94 2.87
N ARG A 529 -18.15 9.97 2.26
CA ARG A 529 -18.59 11.36 2.39
C ARG A 529 -20.01 11.58 1.84
N ALA A 530 -20.37 10.89 0.76
CA ALA A 530 -21.71 10.97 0.19
C ALA A 530 -22.78 10.38 1.14
N ILE A 531 -22.49 9.26 1.81
CA ILE A 531 -23.42 8.63 2.77
C ILE A 531 -23.60 9.47 4.04
N ARG A 532 -22.56 10.19 4.49
CA ARG A 532 -22.63 11.03 5.69
C ARG A 532 -23.80 12.00 5.71
N ASN A 533 -24.23 12.47 4.53
CA ASN A 533 -25.31 13.45 4.38
C ASN A 533 -26.68 12.81 4.11
N GLN A 534 -26.79 11.48 4.06
CA GLN A 534 -28.05 10.78 3.84
C GLN A 534 -28.88 10.67 5.12
N GLN A 535 -30.20 10.71 4.97
CA GLN A 535 -31.10 10.47 6.10
C GLN A 535 -31.12 8.97 6.45
N PRO A 536 -31.19 8.62 7.75
CA PRO A 536 -31.35 7.23 8.17
C PRO A 536 -32.58 6.59 7.54
N SER A 537 -32.41 5.39 7.00
CA SER A 537 -33.46 4.63 6.33
C SER A 537 -34.38 3.91 7.31
N GLY A 538 -33.90 3.63 8.53
CA GLY A 538 -34.57 2.77 9.51
C GLY A 538 -34.54 1.28 9.14
N GLU A 539 -33.90 0.91 8.02
CA GLU A 539 -33.84 -0.45 7.53
C GLU A 539 -33.01 -1.35 8.44
N VAL A 540 -33.50 -2.57 8.70
CA VAL A 540 -32.80 -3.58 9.50
C VAL A 540 -32.19 -4.62 8.57
N ILE A 541 -30.85 -4.66 8.53
CA ILE A 541 -30.08 -5.59 7.70
C ILE A 541 -29.49 -6.67 8.60
N THR A 542 -29.82 -7.94 8.31
CA THR A 542 -29.34 -9.10 9.06
C THR A 542 -28.23 -9.83 8.30
N VAL A 543 -27.09 -10.04 8.94
CA VAL A 543 -25.94 -10.79 8.41
C VAL A 543 -25.64 -12.00 9.28
N SER A 544 -25.04 -13.03 8.67
CA SER A 544 -24.59 -14.20 9.44
C SER A 544 -23.45 -13.82 10.37
N ALA A 545 -23.37 -14.46 11.53
CA ALA A 545 -22.23 -14.28 12.43
C ALA A 545 -20.92 -14.80 11.81
N ALA A 546 -20.99 -15.66 10.79
CA ALA A 546 -19.85 -16.14 10.01
C ALA A 546 -19.38 -15.15 8.93
N ASP A 547 -20.09 -14.03 8.72
CA ASP A 547 -19.74 -13.00 7.74
C ASP A 547 -18.64 -12.06 8.30
N PRO A 548 -17.73 -11.51 7.47
CA PRO A 548 -16.75 -10.51 7.93
C PRO A 548 -17.40 -9.27 8.51
N LEU A 549 -18.64 -8.96 8.12
CA LEU A 549 -19.41 -7.83 8.64
C LEU A 549 -19.93 -8.06 10.07
N ASN A 550 -19.64 -9.20 10.71
CA ASN A 550 -19.87 -9.40 12.14
C ASN A 550 -18.88 -8.59 12.99
N LEU A 551 -19.12 -7.28 13.04
CA LEU A 551 -18.30 -6.26 13.69
C LEU A 551 -18.91 -5.75 15.00
N VAL A 552 -19.95 -6.41 15.53
CA VAL A 552 -20.53 -6.09 16.85
C VAL A 552 -19.50 -6.41 17.95
N GLY A 553 -19.30 -5.45 18.85
CA GLY A 553 -18.28 -5.53 19.90
C GLY A 553 -16.84 -5.36 19.38
N ILE A 554 -16.67 -4.96 18.11
CA ILE A 554 -15.38 -4.66 17.49
C ILE A 554 -15.39 -3.20 17.02
N ILE A 555 -16.30 -2.89 16.09
CA ILE A 555 -16.47 -1.54 15.53
C ILE A 555 -17.71 -0.86 16.11
N VAL A 556 -18.82 -1.59 16.09
CA VAL A 556 -20.10 -1.10 16.63
C VAL A 556 -20.24 -1.59 18.08
N PRO A 557 -20.66 -0.74 19.03
CA PRO A 557 -20.90 -1.17 20.41
C PRO A 557 -21.85 -2.36 20.51
N GLY A 558 -21.59 -3.27 21.45
CA GLY A 558 -22.43 -4.44 21.71
C GLY A 558 -21.63 -5.62 22.25
N GLU A 559 -22.32 -6.68 22.68
CA GLU A 559 -21.68 -7.92 23.08
C GLU A 559 -21.09 -8.63 21.87
N ARG A 560 -19.82 -9.06 21.98
CA ARG A 560 -19.12 -9.68 20.85
C ARG A 560 -19.76 -11.01 20.48
N VAL A 561 -20.22 -11.11 19.23
CA VAL A 561 -20.89 -12.33 18.74
C VAL A 561 -19.88 -13.31 18.13
N PRO A 562 -19.81 -14.58 18.60
CA PRO A 562 -18.91 -15.59 18.03
C PRO A 562 -19.21 -15.88 16.55
N ALA A 563 -18.18 -16.09 15.74
CA ALA A 563 -18.30 -16.32 14.29
C ALA A 563 -18.66 -17.77 13.95
N ASN A 564 -19.81 -18.24 14.45
CA ASN A 564 -20.27 -19.60 14.26
C ASN A 564 -21.40 -19.65 13.22
N SER A 565 -21.41 -20.71 12.41
CA SER A 565 -22.52 -21.00 11.49
C SER A 565 -23.83 -21.13 12.28
N GLY A 566 -24.84 -20.32 11.93
CA GLY A 566 -26.20 -20.42 12.47
C GLY A 566 -26.59 -19.30 13.45
N LYS A 567 -25.66 -18.47 13.89
CA LYS A 567 -25.98 -17.19 14.56
C LYS A 567 -26.06 -16.06 13.54
N ALA A 568 -26.75 -14.99 13.89
CA ALA A 568 -26.85 -13.79 13.07
C ALA A 568 -26.71 -12.53 13.95
N VAL A 569 -26.32 -11.44 13.30
CA VAL A 569 -26.35 -10.08 13.85
C VAL A 569 -27.17 -9.20 12.92
N ALA A 570 -27.83 -8.19 13.46
CA ALA A 570 -28.56 -7.22 12.65
C ALA A 570 -28.14 -5.80 13.00
N TYR A 571 -28.24 -4.96 11.98
CA TYR A 571 -27.89 -3.55 12.03
C TYR A 571 -29.10 -2.73 11.60
N ARG A 572 -29.40 -1.66 12.35
CA ARG A 572 -30.32 -0.61 11.94
C ARG A 572 -29.53 0.66 11.74
N ASP A 573 -29.42 1.13 10.49
CA ASP A 573 -28.59 2.27 10.10
C ASP A 573 -27.16 2.17 10.70
N GLY A 574 -26.58 0.96 10.62
CA GLY A 574 -25.25 0.64 11.13
C GLY A 574 -25.12 0.46 12.65
N VAL A 575 -26.17 0.67 13.43
CA VAL A 575 -26.20 0.37 14.88
C VAL A 575 -26.63 -1.07 15.11
N ALA A 576 -25.93 -1.80 15.98
CA ALA A 576 -26.27 -3.18 16.32
C ALA A 576 -27.63 -3.25 17.04
N VAL A 577 -28.52 -4.10 16.55
CA VAL A 577 -29.84 -4.35 17.16
C VAL A 577 -29.72 -5.54 18.12
N PRO A 578 -30.26 -5.45 19.36
CA PRO A 578 -30.31 -6.59 20.28
C PRO A 578 -31.04 -7.78 19.68
N GLN A 579 -30.59 -9.00 19.98
CA GLN A 579 -31.17 -10.24 19.43
C GLN A 579 -32.68 -10.36 19.69
N ASP A 580 -33.17 -9.82 20.79
CA ASP A 580 -34.58 -9.90 21.21
C ASP A 580 -35.53 -9.07 20.32
N HIS A 581 -35.00 -8.13 19.53
CA HIS A 581 -35.75 -7.28 18.60
C HIS A 581 -35.53 -7.67 17.13
N LEU A 582 -34.83 -8.78 16.88
CA LEU A 582 -34.79 -9.35 15.55
C LEU A 582 -36.23 -9.77 15.21
N PRO A 583 -36.81 -9.35 14.07
CA PRO A 583 -37.96 -10.09 13.54
C PRO A 583 -37.54 -11.56 13.51
N ASN A 584 -38.46 -12.50 13.74
CA ASN A 584 -38.20 -13.94 13.60
C ASN A 584 -37.68 -14.23 12.18
N VAL A 585 -36.39 -13.95 11.94
CA VAL A 585 -35.65 -14.37 10.79
C VAL A 585 -35.35 -15.82 11.11
N ASN A 586 -36.38 -16.65 10.91
CA ASN A 586 -36.16 -18.01 10.49
C ASN A 586 -35.03 -17.93 9.46
N VAL A 587 -33.86 -18.42 9.86
CA VAL A 587 -32.72 -18.69 8.99
C VAL A 587 -33.25 -19.63 7.93
N ILE A 588 -33.88 -19.10 6.87
CA ILE A 588 -34.68 -19.81 5.86
C ILE A 588 -34.89 -21.27 6.25
N SER A 589 -35.75 -21.49 7.25
CA SER A 589 -36.28 -22.81 7.53
C SER A 589 -37.25 -23.07 6.38
N MET A 590 -36.73 -23.50 5.23
CA MET A 590 -37.60 -24.14 4.26
C MET A 590 -38.25 -25.34 4.97
N PRO A 591 -39.54 -25.58 4.75
CA PRO A 591 -40.24 -26.67 5.40
C PRO A 591 -39.47 -27.96 5.15
N VAL A 592 -39.38 -28.79 6.18
CA VAL A 592 -39.12 -30.22 5.99
C VAL A 592 -40.29 -30.73 5.15
N ALA A 593 -40.15 -30.70 3.83
CA ALA A 593 -41.03 -31.41 2.93
C ALA A 593 -40.67 -32.90 3.06
N GLY A 594 -41.68 -33.70 3.40
CA GLY A 594 -41.60 -35.13 3.71
C GLY A 594 -41.13 -36.01 2.57
#